data_AF-A0A517LDK1-F1
#
_entry.id   AF-A0A517LDK1-F1
#
_cell.length_a   1.000
_cell.length_b   1.000
_cell.length_c   1.000
_cell.angle_alpha   90.00
_cell.angle_beta   90.00
_cell.angle_gamma   90.00
#
_symmetry.space_group_name_H-M   'P 1'
#
loop_
_entity.id
_entity.type
_entity.pdbx_description
1 polymer ?
#
loop_
_entity_poly.entity_id
_entity_poly.type
_entity_poly.pdbx_seq_one_letter_code
_entity_poly.pdbx_strand_id
1 'polypeptide(L)'
;MAKSPNGQIHGWGEHLQGYVNVPVVNKAMGGRSARSFTEEGRFREVAALVTAGDVLIVELGHNDQGSLSSQGEDLGKVPCAGSGNETCKSTVNGRPVIVRTFPAYLIDAGNAFVAKGGKVVFSSMTPNNICESGRCTYTPSRFTYFTKQAAQTVGHGSTFVDHGLYTAKAYQALGAAKVNSFFPFSNKEGGRDHTHTSDPGAMAVANAFVKAVLCANDPNLMPLLKYHSQDGAC
;
A
#
# COMPACT_ATOMS: atom_id res chain seq x y z
N MET A 1 3.38 3.92 -1.83
CA MET A 1 4.35 5.02 -2.10
C MET A 1 3.65 6.36 -1.91
N ALA A 2 4.35 7.41 -1.46
CA ALA A 2 3.76 8.73 -1.23
C ALA A 2 4.65 9.84 -1.82
N LYS A 3 4.05 10.98 -2.13
CA LYS A 3 4.77 12.14 -2.67
C LYS A 3 5.81 12.66 -1.67
N SER A 4 7.02 12.98 -2.15
CA SER A 4 8.04 13.60 -1.31
C SER A 4 7.81 15.10 -1.11
N PRO A 5 8.28 15.70 -0.01
CA PRO A 5 8.15 17.14 0.22
C PRO A 5 8.79 18.02 -0.87
N ASN A 6 9.86 17.55 -1.50
CA ASN A 6 10.54 18.26 -2.60
C ASN A 6 9.87 18.04 -3.98
N GLY A 7 8.75 17.30 -4.03
CA GLY A 7 7.97 17.07 -5.24
C GLY A 7 8.63 16.21 -6.32
N GLN A 8 9.78 15.59 -6.06
CA GLN A 8 10.47 14.76 -7.03
C GLN A 8 9.91 13.33 -7.10
N ILE A 9 9.55 12.77 -5.95
CA ILE A 9 8.96 11.44 -5.83
C ILE A 9 7.45 11.59 -5.81
N HIS A 10 6.76 10.76 -6.59
CA HIS A 10 5.31 10.77 -6.69
C HIS A 10 4.72 9.48 -6.09
N GLY A 11 3.56 9.61 -5.43
CA GLY A 11 2.76 8.47 -5.00
C GLY A 11 1.62 8.25 -5.99
N TRP A 12 1.29 7.00 -6.29
CA TRP A 12 0.22 6.68 -7.25
C TRP A 12 -1.14 7.27 -6.86
N GLY A 13 -1.40 7.44 -5.55
CA GLY A 13 -2.63 8.06 -5.04
C GLY A 13 -2.86 9.50 -5.53
N GLU A 14 -1.82 10.23 -5.92
CA GLU A 14 -1.92 11.58 -6.51
C GLU A 14 -2.67 11.58 -7.84
N HIS A 15 -2.62 10.47 -8.58
CA HIS A 15 -3.27 10.35 -9.89
C HIS A 15 -4.70 9.79 -9.80
N LEU A 16 -5.13 9.28 -8.64
CA LEU A 16 -6.38 8.55 -8.51
C LEU A 16 -7.61 9.41 -8.82
N GLN A 17 -7.58 10.71 -8.51
CA GLN A 17 -8.67 11.65 -8.82
C GLN A 17 -9.02 11.70 -10.32
N GLY A 18 -8.04 11.40 -11.18
CA GLY A 18 -8.26 11.28 -12.63
C GLY A 18 -9.23 10.18 -13.01
N TYR A 19 -9.34 9.12 -12.21
CA TYR A 19 -10.06 7.88 -12.53
C TYR A 19 -11.39 7.70 -11.82
N VAL A 20 -11.72 8.53 -10.81
CA VAL A 20 -12.95 8.40 -10.02
C VAL A 20 -13.84 9.65 -10.10
N ASN A 21 -15.15 9.46 -9.97
CA ASN A 21 -16.16 10.53 -9.98
C ASN A 21 -16.43 11.14 -8.59
N VAL A 22 -15.69 10.72 -7.58
CA VAL A 22 -15.80 11.23 -6.20
C VAL A 22 -14.52 11.97 -5.78
N PRO A 23 -14.57 12.83 -4.76
CA PRO A 23 -13.36 13.45 -4.21
C PRO A 23 -12.38 12.42 -3.64
N VAL A 24 -11.10 12.60 -3.92
CA VAL A 24 -10.02 11.77 -3.36
C VAL A 24 -9.26 12.56 -2.30
N VAL A 25 -9.17 12.00 -1.09
CA VAL A 25 -8.36 12.54 0.00
C VAL A 25 -7.15 11.64 0.23
N ASN A 26 -6.00 12.02 -0.30
CA ASN A 26 -4.77 11.24 -0.14
C ASN A 26 -4.14 11.48 1.25
N LYS A 27 -4.24 10.49 2.13
CA LYS A 27 -3.64 10.48 3.48
C LYS A 27 -2.33 9.66 3.56
N ALA A 28 -1.79 9.20 2.43
CA ALA A 28 -0.55 8.44 2.40
C ALA A 28 0.64 9.32 2.81
N MET A 29 1.56 8.75 3.60
CA MET A 29 2.76 9.46 4.04
C MET A 29 4.01 8.61 3.90
N GLY A 30 5.06 9.23 3.38
CA GLY A 30 6.36 8.60 3.16
C GLY A 30 6.94 8.03 4.45
N GLY A 31 7.56 6.85 4.33
CA GLY A 31 8.27 6.18 5.41
C GLY A 31 7.39 5.49 6.46
N ARG A 32 6.06 5.44 6.29
CA ARG A 32 5.14 4.78 7.23
C ARG A 32 4.93 3.31 6.89
N SER A 33 4.77 2.53 7.95
CA SER A 33 4.42 1.11 8.03
C SER A 33 3.02 0.98 8.66
N ALA A 34 2.42 -0.22 8.66
CA ALA A 34 1.16 -0.48 9.37
C ALA A 34 1.23 -0.10 10.85
N ARG A 35 2.36 -0.41 11.48
CA ARG A 35 2.66 -0.01 12.86
C ARG A 35 2.72 1.51 13.03
N SER A 36 3.68 2.16 12.37
CA SER A 36 3.92 3.60 12.58
C SER A 36 2.72 4.45 12.15
N PHE A 37 1.98 4.06 11.10
CA PHE A 37 0.75 4.74 10.71
C PHE A 37 -0.33 4.64 11.80
N THR A 38 -0.42 3.50 12.48
CA THR A 38 -1.32 3.31 13.62
C THR A 38 -0.87 4.10 14.85
N GLU A 39 0.39 3.95 15.25
CA GLU A 39 0.95 4.57 16.46
C GLU A 39 0.97 6.11 16.37
N GLU A 40 1.20 6.67 15.18
CA GLU A 40 1.08 8.12 14.92
C GLU A 40 -0.39 8.61 14.87
N GLY A 41 -1.38 7.72 15.07
CA GLY A 41 -2.80 8.08 15.13
C GLY A 41 -3.46 8.34 13.78
N ARG A 42 -2.80 8.02 12.67
CA ARG A 42 -3.28 8.39 11.33
C ARG A 42 -4.49 7.61 10.88
N PHE A 43 -4.59 6.32 11.22
CA PHE A 43 -5.84 5.58 11.01
C PHE A 43 -6.99 6.19 11.82
N ARG A 44 -6.71 6.72 13.00
CA ARG A 44 -7.71 7.41 13.84
C ARG A 44 -8.16 8.72 13.20
N GLU A 45 -7.23 9.48 12.64
CA GLU A 45 -7.51 10.70 11.88
C GLU A 45 -8.37 10.39 10.65
N VAL A 46 -8.02 9.36 9.87
CA VAL A 46 -8.81 8.90 8.73
C VAL A 46 -10.21 8.50 9.20
N ALA A 47 -10.31 7.64 10.22
CA ALA A 47 -11.59 7.18 10.77
C ALA A 47 -12.46 8.34 11.29
N ALA A 48 -11.88 9.43 11.78
CA ALA A 48 -12.61 10.61 12.24
C ALA A 48 -13.33 11.37 11.10
N LEU A 49 -12.85 11.25 9.86
CA LEU A 49 -13.42 11.92 8.69
C LEU A 49 -14.57 11.13 8.02
N VAL A 50 -14.73 9.85 8.39
CA VAL A 50 -15.56 8.89 7.66
C VAL A 50 -17.03 9.10 7.91
N THR A 51 -17.78 9.08 6.81
CA THR A 51 -19.22 8.96 6.77
C THR A 51 -19.65 7.67 6.05
N ALA A 52 -20.89 7.26 6.26
CA ALA A 52 -21.40 6.03 5.65
C ALA A 52 -21.36 6.14 4.11
N GLY A 53 -20.82 5.12 3.45
CA GLY A 53 -20.64 5.10 1.99
C GLY A 53 -19.26 5.56 1.51
N ASP A 54 -18.43 6.18 2.36
CA ASP A 54 -17.04 6.49 2.01
C ASP A 54 -16.24 5.21 1.77
N VAL A 55 -15.19 5.30 0.93
CA VAL A 55 -14.29 4.18 0.63
C VAL A 55 -12.88 4.49 1.12
N LEU A 56 -12.33 3.61 1.96
CA LEU A 56 -10.93 3.61 2.34
C LEU A 56 -10.15 2.65 1.47
N ILE A 57 -9.09 3.13 0.81
CA ILE A 57 -8.07 2.27 0.23
C ILE A 57 -6.90 2.19 1.21
N VAL A 58 -6.54 0.98 1.64
CA VAL A 58 -5.38 0.75 2.51
C VAL A 58 -4.30 -0.03 1.78
N GLU A 59 -3.10 0.54 1.68
CA GLU A 59 -1.93 -0.09 1.06
C GLU A 59 -0.65 0.22 1.85
N LEU A 60 -0.08 -0.82 2.48
CA LEU A 60 1.16 -0.75 3.27
C LEU A 60 2.00 -2.02 3.03
N GLY A 61 3.24 -2.04 3.51
CA GLY A 61 4.14 -3.19 3.35
C GLY A 61 5.60 -2.83 3.08
N HIS A 62 5.87 -1.76 2.33
CA HIS A 62 7.24 -1.35 1.96
C HIS A 62 8.13 -1.09 3.17
N ASN A 63 7.61 -0.38 4.17
CA ASN A 63 8.33 -0.02 5.41
C ASN A 63 8.08 -1.00 6.55
N ASP A 64 7.32 -2.07 6.30
CA ASP A 64 7.02 -3.14 7.27
C ASP A 64 8.05 -4.27 7.21
N GLN A 65 8.96 -4.20 6.23
CA GLN A 65 10.04 -5.16 6.02
C GLN A 65 11.03 -5.20 7.18
N GLY A 66 11.84 -6.26 7.22
CA GLY A 66 12.78 -6.53 8.30
C GLY A 66 12.17 -7.38 9.42
N SER A 67 12.84 -7.34 10.58
CA SER A 67 12.44 -7.98 11.84
C SER A 67 12.72 -7.02 13.00
N LEU A 68 11.96 -7.13 14.08
CA LEU A 68 12.31 -6.46 15.32
C LEU A 68 13.64 -7.05 15.80
N SER A 69 14.67 -6.21 15.91
CA SER A 69 15.97 -6.68 16.36
C SER A 69 15.92 -7.05 17.84
N SER A 70 16.69 -8.06 18.25
CA SER A 70 16.96 -8.36 19.66
C SER A 70 18.18 -7.62 20.22
N GLN A 71 18.89 -6.84 19.39
CA GLN A 71 20.26 -6.35 19.63
C GLN A 71 20.44 -4.84 19.32
N GLY A 72 19.38 -4.13 18.92
CA GLY A 72 19.41 -2.75 18.48
C GLY A 72 18.09 -2.02 18.72
N GLU A 73 18.15 -0.70 18.73
CA GLU A 73 17.01 0.15 19.02
C GLU A 73 15.89 0.02 17.97
N ASP A 74 14.66 -0.16 18.43
CA ASP A 74 13.50 -0.22 17.57
C ASP A 74 13.17 1.19 17.04
N LEU A 75 13.23 1.34 15.72
CA LEU A 75 12.94 2.60 15.03
C LEU A 75 11.44 2.89 14.89
N GLY A 76 10.56 2.08 15.51
CA GLY A 76 9.11 2.29 15.55
C GLY A 76 8.37 1.91 14.26
N LYS A 77 9.00 1.17 13.36
CA LYS A 77 8.44 0.84 12.03
C LYS A 77 8.02 -0.60 11.87
N VAL A 78 8.88 -1.54 12.25
CA VAL A 78 8.68 -2.95 11.92
C VAL A 78 7.56 -3.53 12.79
N PRO A 79 6.53 -4.17 12.21
CA PRO A 79 5.51 -4.88 12.98
C PRO A 79 6.08 -6.17 13.59
N CYS A 80 5.37 -6.73 14.57
CA CYS A 80 5.70 -8.04 15.11
C CYS A 80 5.59 -9.11 14.02
N ALA A 81 6.46 -10.11 14.07
CA ALA A 81 6.34 -11.28 13.22
C ALA A 81 5.10 -12.09 13.62
N GLY A 82 4.37 -12.60 12.65
CA GLY A 82 3.13 -13.34 12.88
C GLY A 82 2.09 -13.02 11.81
N SER A 83 1.06 -13.85 11.76
CA SER A 83 -0.04 -13.73 10.77
C SER A 83 -1.41 -13.56 11.43
N GLY A 84 -1.47 -13.64 12.75
CA GLY A 84 -2.68 -13.45 13.56
C GLY A 84 -2.53 -12.28 14.52
N ASN A 85 -2.90 -12.48 15.77
CA ASN A 85 -2.91 -11.46 16.83
C ASN A 85 -1.69 -11.55 17.76
N GLU A 86 -0.58 -12.09 17.30
CA GLU A 86 0.64 -12.16 18.08
C GLU A 86 1.14 -10.76 18.47
N THR A 87 1.87 -10.70 19.58
CA THR A 87 2.48 -9.47 20.08
C THR A 87 3.94 -9.70 20.42
N CYS A 88 4.77 -8.71 20.11
CA CYS A 88 6.19 -8.70 20.43
C CYS A 88 6.45 -7.59 21.46
N LYS A 89 7.33 -7.85 22.43
CA LYS A 89 7.86 -6.79 23.31
C LYS A 89 9.05 -6.13 22.62
N SER A 90 9.13 -4.81 22.65
CA SER A 90 10.29 -4.05 22.17
C SER A 90 10.54 -2.81 23.01
N THR A 91 11.53 -2.00 22.65
CA THR A 91 11.88 -0.76 23.33
C THR A 91 12.23 0.33 22.31
N VAL A 92 11.51 1.45 22.37
CA VAL A 92 11.70 2.62 21.50
C VAL A 92 12.13 3.80 22.38
N ASN A 93 13.28 4.42 22.14
CA ASN A 93 13.81 5.51 22.97
C ASN A 93 13.83 5.19 24.47
N GLY A 94 14.26 3.97 24.83
CA GLY A 94 14.29 3.48 26.21
C GLY A 94 12.93 3.16 26.84
N ARG A 95 11.82 3.29 26.10
CA ARG A 95 10.47 2.99 26.60
C ARG A 95 9.98 1.63 26.11
N PRO A 96 9.54 0.73 27.02
CA PRO A 96 8.94 -0.54 26.62
C PRO A 96 7.67 -0.32 25.81
N VAL A 97 7.52 -1.07 24.71
CA VAL A 97 6.34 -1.06 23.83
C VAL A 97 5.87 -2.48 23.52
N ILE A 98 4.57 -2.62 23.26
CA ILE A 98 3.97 -3.85 22.73
C ILE A 98 3.65 -3.62 21.26
N VAL A 99 4.25 -4.43 20.40
CA VAL A 99 4.13 -4.33 18.95
C VAL A 99 3.22 -5.44 18.44
N ARG A 100 2.23 -5.11 17.63
CA ARG A 100 1.32 -6.07 16.99
C ARG A 100 1.80 -6.48 15.60
N THR A 101 1.21 -7.53 15.06
CA THR A 101 1.49 -7.99 13.69
C THR A 101 0.94 -7.03 12.64
N PHE A 102 1.46 -7.15 11.42
CA PHE A 102 0.96 -6.43 10.24
C PHE A 102 -0.56 -6.63 10.00
N PRO A 103 -1.08 -7.88 9.89
CA PRO A 103 -2.51 -8.08 9.66
C PRO A 103 -3.36 -7.55 10.81
N ALA A 104 -2.91 -7.64 12.07
CA ALA A 104 -3.66 -7.10 13.21
C ALA A 104 -3.90 -5.58 13.09
N TYR A 105 -2.88 -4.81 12.66
CA TYR A 105 -3.05 -3.37 12.43
C TYR A 105 -4.06 -3.07 11.31
N LEU A 106 -4.00 -3.84 10.21
CA LEU A 106 -4.93 -3.65 9.09
C LEU A 106 -6.37 -4.05 9.43
N ILE A 107 -6.55 -5.14 10.18
CA ILE A 107 -7.86 -5.62 10.63
C ILE A 107 -8.51 -4.58 11.55
N ASP A 108 -7.78 -4.05 12.52
CA ASP A 108 -8.27 -2.99 13.41
C ASP A 108 -8.71 -1.75 12.64
N ALA A 109 -7.88 -1.29 11.69
CA ALA A 109 -8.21 -0.13 10.86
C ALA A 109 -9.45 -0.39 10.00
N GLY A 110 -9.54 -1.57 9.38
CA GLY A 110 -10.69 -1.97 8.57
C GLY A 110 -11.98 -2.03 9.38
N ASN A 111 -11.95 -2.68 10.54
CA ASN A 111 -13.10 -2.77 11.45
C ASN A 111 -13.55 -1.39 11.93
N ALA A 112 -12.62 -0.50 12.30
CA ALA A 112 -12.95 0.86 12.71
C ALA A 112 -13.63 1.67 11.59
N PHE A 113 -13.22 1.45 10.33
CA PHE A 113 -13.81 2.12 9.18
C PHE A 113 -15.21 1.55 8.84
N VAL A 114 -15.35 0.23 8.81
CA VAL A 114 -16.62 -0.46 8.55
C VAL A 114 -17.66 -0.17 9.63
N ALA A 115 -17.25 -0.07 10.90
CA ALA A 115 -18.14 0.28 12.01
C ALA A 115 -18.82 1.66 11.85
N LYS A 116 -18.27 2.54 11.00
CA LYS A 116 -18.85 3.85 10.64
C LYS A 116 -19.71 3.82 9.38
N GLY A 117 -19.96 2.63 8.83
CA GLY A 117 -20.70 2.45 7.57
C GLY A 117 -19.85 2.67 6.31
N GLY A 118 -18.54 2.85 6.46
CA GLY A 118 -17.60 2.94 5.34
C GLY A 118 -17.33 1.58 4.69
N LYS A 119 -16.73 1.59 3.50
CA LYS A 119 -16.22 0.43 2.78
C LYS A 119 -14.70 0.44 2.72
N VAL A 120 -14.07 -0.72 2.73
CA VAL A 120 -12.60 -0.84 2.76
C VAL A 120 -12.12 -1.66 1.56
N VAL A 121 -11.16 -1.13 0.83
CA VAL A 121 -10.41 -1.86 -0.19
C VAL A 121 -8.99 -2.05 0.32
N PHE A 122 -8.67 -3.28 0.68
CA PHE A 122 -7.31 -3.69 1.03
C PHE A 122 -6.52 -3.94 -0.25
N SER A 123 -5.50 -3.12 -0.50
CA SER A 123 -4.66 -3.18 -1.68
C SER A 123 -3.31 -3.81 -1.34
N SER A 124 -2.88 -4.81 -2.13
CA SER A 124 -1.52 -5.36 -1.97
C SER A 124 -0.46 -4.30 -2.27
N MET A 125 0.68 -4.35 -1.57
CA MET A 125 1.77 -3.41 -1.84
C MET A 125 2.25 -3.50 -3.29
N THR A 126 2.57 -2.34 -3.88
CA THR A 126 3.23 -2.28 -5.18
C THR A 126 4.60 -2.97 -5.12
N PRO A 127 5.10 -3.55 -6.22
CA PRO A 127 6.47 -4.03 -6.27
C PRO A 127 7.48 -2.87 -6.24
N ASN A 128 8.72 -3.18 -5.86
CA ASN A 128 9.90 -2.41 -6.24
C ASN A 128 10.12 -2.49 -7.77
N ASN A 129 11.21 -1.93 -8.27
CA ASN A 129 11.64 -2.11 -9.66
C ASN A 129 11.96 -3.59 -9.95
N ILE A 130 10.98 -4.31 -10.50
CA ILE A 130 11.11 -5.74 -10.82
C ILE A 130 12.08 -6.00 -11.99
N CYS A 131 12.50 -4.95 -12.70
CA CYS A 131 13.33 -5.02 -13.89
C CYS A 131 14.79 -4.58 -13.65
N GLU A 132 15.18 -4.38 -12.39
CA GLU A 132 16.51 -3.86 -12.00
C GLU A 132 17.67 -4.73 -12.53
N SER A 133 17.47 -6.05 -12.62
CA SER A 133 18.44 -7.01 -13.16
C SER A 133 18.53 -7.03 -14.70
N GLY A 134 17.71 -6.22 -15.38
CA GLY A 134 17.50 -6.30 -16.83
C GLY A 134 16.39 -7.29 -17.26
N ARG A 135 15.92 -8.15 -16.34
CA ARG A 135 14.73 -9.00 -16.53
C ARG A 135 13.65 -8.61 -15.54
N CYS A 136 12.39 -8.57 -15.98
CA CYS A 136 11.25 -8.17 -15.16
C CYS A 136 10.62 -9.38 -14.43
N THR A 137 11.05 -9.64 -13.19
CA THR A 137 10.61 -10.81 -12.39
C THR A 137 9.88 -10.39 -11.13
N TYR A 138 8.70 -10.95 -10.88
CA TYR A 138 7.87 -10.59 -9.73
C TYR A 138 7.49 -11.81 -8.90
N THR A 139 7.65 -11.66 -7.58
CA THR A 139 7.11 -12.56 -6.57
C THR A 139 6.38 -11.69 -5.55
N PRO A 140 5.14 -12.04 -5.16
CA PRO A 140 4.42 -11.26 -4.15
C PRO A 140 5.13 -11.30 -2.80
N SER A 141 5.11 -10.16 -2.10
CA SER A 141 5.61 -10.07 -0.73
C SER A 141 4.69 -10.84 0.23
N ARG A 142 5.22 -11.28 1.38
CA ARG A 142 4.39 -11.80 2.49
C ARG A 142 3.29 -10.83 2.90
N PHE A 143 3.51 -9.52 2.75
CA PHE A 143 2.50 -8.50 3.08
C PHE A 143 1.32 -8.51 2.11
N THR A 144 1.48 -8.95 0.86
CA THR A 144 0.37 -9.20 -0.05
C THR A 144 -0.57 -10.24 0.52
N TYR A 145 -0.02 -11.36 1.02
CA TYR A 145 -0.81 -12.42 1.65
C TYR A 145 -1.50 -11.93 2.91
N PHE A 146 -0.79 -11.24 3.81
CA PHE A 146 -1.39 -10.71 5.04
C PHE A 146 -2.47 -9.65 4.77
N THR A 147 -2.32 -8.84 3.73
CA THR A 147 -3.33 -7.86 3.33
C THR A 147 -4.60 -8.55 2.84
N LYS A 148 -4.46 -9.62 2.04
CA LYS A 148 -5.58 -10.46 1.62
C LYS A 148 -6.28 -11.12 2.82
N GLN A 149 -5.51 -11.64 3.78
CA GLN A 149 -6.07 -12.21 5.02
C GLN A 149 -6.81 -11.17 5.86
N ALA A 150 -6.31 -9.93 5.93
CA ALA A 150 -6.99 -8.85 6.65
C ALA A 150 -8.36 -8.55 6.03
N ALA A 151 -8.45 -8.47 4.69
CA ALA A 151 -9.73 -8.31 3.99
C ALA A 151 -10.71 -9.46 4.30
N GLN A 152 -10.22 -10.70 4.26
CA GLN A 152 -11.05 -11.87 4.57
C GLN A 152 -11.55 -11.86 6.03
N THR A 153 -10.71 -11.43 6.96
CA THR A 153 -11.05 -11.36 8.40
C THR A 153 -12.05 -10.24 8.71
N VAL A 154 -11.89 -9.06 8.09
CA VAL A 154 -12.86 -7.96 8.23
C VAL A 154 -14.20 -8.34 7.61
N GLY A 155 -14.18 -9.01 6.44
CA GLY A 155 -15.36 -9.58 5.83
C GLY A 155 -16.29 -8.51 5.26
N HIS A 156 -17.54 -8.45 5.72
CA HIS A 156 -18.57 -7.60 5.12
C HIS A 156 -18.15 -6.13 5.07
N GLY A 157 -18.32 -5.50 3.91
CA GLY A 157 -17.90 -4.11 3.68
C GLY A 157 -16.42 -3.96 3.33
N SER A 158 -15.67 -5.07 3.21
CA SER A 158 -14.28 -5.05 2.78
C SER A 158 -14.00 -5.94 1.57
N THR A 159 -13.00 -5.57 0.78
CA THR A 159 -12.54 -6.29 -0.42
C THR A 159 -11.03 -6.29 -0.51
N PHE A 160 -10.46 -7.13 -1.38
CA PHE A 160 -9.04 -7.20 -1.67
C PHE A 160 -8.78 -6.96 -3.16
N VAL A 161 -7.82 -6.07 -3.47
CA VAL A 161 -7.34 -5.78 -4.82
C VAL A 161 -5.85 -6.08 -4.90
N ASP A 162 -5.44 -6.93 -5.84
CA ASP A 162 -4.02 -7.32 -6.01
C ASP A 162 -3.23 -6.32 -6.85
N HIS A 163 -3.09 -5.09 -6.35
CA HIS A 163 -2.40 -4.00 -7.04
C HIS A 163 -0.93 -4.34 -7.37
N GLY A 164 -0.25 -5.06 -6.49
CA GLY A 164 1.11 -5.56 -6.71
C GLY A 164 1.23 -6.42 -7.97
N LEU A 165 0.32 -7.39 -8.15
CA LEU A 165 0.30 -8.25 -9.34
C LEU A 165 0.03 -7.47 -10.62
N TYR A 166 -0.97 -6.58 -10.62
CA TYR A 166 -1.30 -5.81 -11.83
C TYR A 166 -0.22 -4.79 -12.19
N THR A 167 0.46 -4.22 -11.19
CA THR A 167 1.64 -3.37 -11.42
C THR A 167 2.77 -4.18 -12.06
N ALA A 168 3.02 -5.39 -11.56
CA ALA A 168 4.05 -6.25 -12.13
C ALA A 168 3.73 -6.65 -13.58
N LYS A 169 2.48 -7.01 -13.89
CA LYS A 169 2.03 -7.27 -15.28
C LYS A 169 2.26 -6.06 -16.18
N ALA A 170 1.93 -4.85 -15.72
CA ALA A 170 2.16 -3.62 -16.47
C ALA A 170 3.66 -3.38 -16.72
N TYR A 171 4.51 -3.57 -15.71
CA TYR A 171 5.96 -3.45 -15.84
C TYR A 171 6.55 -4.48 -16.82
N GLN A 172 6.09 -5.73 -16.78
CA GLN A 172 6.52 -6.76 -17.73
C GLN A 172 6.17 -6.40 -19.18
N ALA A 173 4.98 -5.83 -19.41
CA ALA A 173 4.57 -5.39 -20.74
C ALA A 173 5.38 -4.18 -21.26
N LEU A 174 5.79 -3.27 -20.37
CA LEU A 174 6.58 -2.09 -20.73
C LEU A 174 8.07 -2.40 -20.96
N GLY A 175 8.59 -3.46 -20.34
CA GLY A 175 9.97 -3.88 -20.47
C GLY A 175 10.98 -3.05 -19.65
N ALA A 176 12.18 -3.59 -19.48
CA ALA A 176 13.15 -3.11 -18.50
C ALA A 176 13.60 -1.65 -18.72
N ALA A 177 13.81 -1.23 -19.98
CA ALA A 177 14.25 0.14 -20.28
C ALA A 177 13.22 1.18 -19.77
N LYS A 178 11.94 0.96 -20.07
CA LYS A 178 10.87 1.86 -19.64
C LYS A 178 10.66 1.81 -18.14
N VAL A 179 10.64 0.63 -17.54
CA VAL A 179 10.45 0.49 -16.08
C VAL A 179 11.62 1.11 -15.31
N ASN A 180 12.87 0.92 -15.74
CA ASN A 180 14.01 1.56 -15.10
C ASN A 180 13.92 3.11 -15.15
N SER A 181 13.33 3.68 -16.20
CA SER A 181 13.09 5.14 -16.27
C SER A 181 12.08 5.64 -15.22
N PHE A 182 11.25 4.75 -14.66
CA PHE A 182 10.32 5.12 -13.60
C PHE A 182 10.98 5.30 -12.24
N PHE A 183 12.21 4.80 -12.05
CA PHE A 183 12.97 4.87 -10.79
C PHE A 183 14.30 5.64 -10.99
N PRO A 184 14.25 6.96 -11.27
CA PRO A 184 15.44 7.73 -11.63
C PRO A 184 16.30 8.18 -10.43
N PHE A 185 15.89 7.88 -9.20
CA PHE A 185 16.50 8.44 -7.99
C PHE A 185 17.67 7.60 -7.47
N SER A 186 18.49 8.20 -6.62
CA SER A 186 19.54 7.52 -5.86
C SER A 186 19.04 7.19 -4.45
N ASN A 187 19.46 6.04 -3.93
CA ASN A 187 19.28 5.69 -2.53
C ASN A 187 20.33 6.41 -1.66
N LYS A 188 20.15 6.32 -0.34
CA LYS A 188 21.03 7.00 0.63
C LYS A 188 22.45 6.42 0.67
N GLU A 189 22.64 5.21 0.14
CA GLU A 189 23.93 4.52 -0.01
C GLU A 189 24.63 4.83 -1.35
N GLY A 190 24.09 5.72 -2.19
CA GLY A 190 24.66 6.09 -3.49
C GLY A 190 24.37 5.11 -4.63
N GLY A 191 23.59 4.06 -4.38
CA GLY A 191 23.04 3.17 -5.40
C GLY A 191 21.76 3.73 -6.03
N ARG A 192 21.15 2.98 -6.96
CA ARG A 192 19.85 3.33 -7.53
C ARG A 192 18.75 3.05 -6.49
N ASP A 193 17.86 4.01 -6.31
CA ASP A 193 16.62 3.77 -5.59
C ASP A 193 15.69 2.92 -6.47
N HIS A 194 15.15 1.85 -5.90
CA HIS A 194 14.30 0.91 -6.63
C HIS A 194 12.85 0.89 -6.13
N THR A 195 12.45 1.86 -5.31
CA THR A 195 11.14 1.87 -4.65
C THR A 195 10.31 3.07 -5.04
N HIS A 196 10.94 4.24 -5.15
CA HIS A 196 10.27 5.51 -5.35
C HIS A 196 10.10 5.82 -6.83
N THR A 197 8.86 6.10 -7.23
CA THR A 197 8.51 6.35 -8.62
C THR A 197 8.56 7.84 -8.98
N SER A 198 9.01 8.12 -10.19
CA SER A 198 8.76 9.38 -10.89
C SER A 198 7.27 9.56 -11.20
N ASP A 199 6.85 10.76 -11.61
CA ASP A 199 5.46 11.04 -11.98
C ASP A 199 4.90 10.07 -13.06
N PRO A 200 5.58 9.79 -14.19
CA PRO A 200 5.10 8.80 -15.15
C PRO A 200 5.01 7.38 -14.58
N GLY A 201 5.91 7.03 -13.65
CA GLY A 201 5.88 5.74 -12.95
C GLY A 201 4.68 5.64 -12.01
N ALA A 202 4.43 6.68 -11.22
CA ALA A 202 3.29 6.75 -10.31
C ALA A 202 1.96 6.71 -11.07
N MET A 203 1.87 7.35 -12.23
CA MET A 203 0.71 7.26 -13.13
C MET A 203 0.53 5.84 -13.70
N ALA A 204 1.61 5.16 -14.09
CA ALA A 204 1.54 3.77 -14.57
C ALA A 204 1.04 2.81 -13.46
N VAL A 205 1.48 3.03 -12.23
CA VAL A 205 1.00 2.30 -11.04
C VAL A 205 -0.48 2.59 -10.79
N ALA A 206 -0.92 3.85 -10.82
CA ALA A 206 -2.33 4.20 -10.65
C ALA A 206 -3.24 3.56 -11.72
N ASN A 207 -2.78 3.50 -12.98
CA ASN A 207 -3.47 2.76 -14.04
C ASN A 207 -3.58 1.26 -13.71
N ALA A 208 -2.50 0.65 -13.23
CA ALA A 208 -2.51 -0.75 -12.82
C ALA A 208 -3.49 -1.02 -11.66
N PHE A 209 -3.61 -0.10 -10.68
CA PHE A 209 -4.62 -0.18 -9.63
C PHE A 209 -6.05 -0.20 -10.20
N VAL A 210 -6.38 0.74 -11.10
CA VAL A 210 -7.71 0.81 -11.72
C VAL A 210 -8.00 -0.45 -12.52
N LYS A 211 -7.01 -0.98 -13.25
CA LYS A 211 -7.15 -2.26 -13.94
C LYS A 211 -7.41 -3.42 -12.96
N ALA A 212 -6.72 -3.44 -11.82
CA ALA A 212 -6.93 -4.45 -10.80
C ALA A 212 -8.35 -4.38 -10.20
N VAL A 213 -8.88 -3.18 -9.96
CA VAL A 213 -10.26 -2.93 -9.51
C VAL A 213 -11.26 -3.48 -10.53
N LEU A 214 -11.10 -3.16 -11.81
CA LEU A 214 -11.97 -3.63 -12.89
C LEU A 214 -11.94 -5.16 -13.01
N CYS A 215 -10.76 -5.76 -13.04
CA CYS A 215 -10.62 -7.20 -13.20
C CYS A 215 -11.08 -8.00 -11.96
N ALA A 216 -11.03 -7.40 -10.78
CA ALA A 216 -11.60 -7.98 -9.57
C ALA A 216 -13.13 -7.86 -9.50
N ASN A 217 -13.75 -7.07 -10.41
CA ASN A 217 -15.14 -6.61 -10.29
C ASN A 217 -15.41 -6.04 -8.89
N ASP A 218 -14.50 -5.20 -8.38
CA ASP A 218 -14.54 -4.76 -6.99
C ASP A 218 -15.81 -3.94 -6.71
N PRO A 219 -16.73 -4.41 -5.85
CA PRO A 219 -18.03 -3.77 -5.66
C PRO A 219 -17.95 -2.43 -4.91
N ASN A 220 -16.83 -2.14 -4.24
CA ASN A 220 -16.67 -0.92 -3.45
C ASN A 220 -16.15 0.24 -4.30
N LEU A 221 -15.26 -0.03 -5.27
CA LEU A 221 -14.62 1.00 -6.09
C LEU A 221 -15.10 1.05 -7.54
N MET A 222 -15.47 -0.09 -8.14
CA MET A 222 -15.87 -0.12 -9.55
C MET A 222 -17.01 0.87 -9.87
N PRO A 223 -18.07 1.01 -9.04
CA PRO A 223 -19.14 1.99 -9.29
C PRO A 223 -18.68 3.46 -9.24
N LEU A 224 -17.51 3.73 -8.66
CA LEU A 224 -16.96 5.08 -8.51
C LEU A 224 -16.01 5.46 -9.64
N LEU A 225 -15.64 4.52 -10.52
CA LEU A 225 -14.75 4.77 -11.65
C LEU A 225 -15.44 5.60 -12.74
N LYS A 226 -14.67 6.45 -13.42
CA LYS A 226 -15.12 7.21 -14.60
C LYS A 226 -15.34 6.33 -15.82
N TYR A 227 -14.60 5.22 -15.90
CA TYR A 227 -14.63 4.28 -17.02
C TYR A 227 -14.66 2.86 -16.48
N HIS A 228 -15.39 1.98 -17.17
CA HIS A 228 -15.63 0.59 -16.75
C HIS A 228 -14.89 -0.43 -17.62
N SER A 229 -13.93 0.04 -18.42
CA SER A 229 -13.09 -0.79 -19.29
C SER A 229 -11.70 -0.17 -19.42
N GLN A 230 -10.68 -1.01 -19.48
CA GLN A 230 -9.32 -0.63 -19.87
C GLN A 230 -8.73 -1.70 -20.79
N ASP A 231 -7.81 -1.30 -21.65
CA ASP A 231 -7.18 -2.20 -22.62
C ASP A 231 -6.39 -3.34 -21.97
N GLY A 232 -6.37 -4.48 -22.68
CA GLY A 232 -5.66 -5.69 -22.32
C GLY A 232 -6.40 -6.58 -21.31
N ALA A 233 -6.04 -7.86 -21.26
CA ALA A 233 -6.71 -8.86 -20.44
C ALA A 233 -6.52 -8.65 -18.92
N CYS A 234 -7.47 -9.20 -18.17
CA CYS A 234 -7.25 -9.73 -16.83
C CYS A 234 -6.44 -11.04 -16.96
#